data_AF-A0A3P6R7E9-F1
#
_entry.id   AF-A0A3P6R7E9-F1
#
_cell.length_a   1.000
_cell.length_b   1.000
_cell.length_c   1.000
_cell.angle_alpha   90.00
_cell.angle_beta   90.00
_cell.angle_gamma   90.00
#
_symmetry.space_group_name_H-M   'P 1'
#
loop_
_entity.id
_entity.type
_entity.pdbx_description
1 polymer ?
#
loop_
_entity_poly.entity_id
_entity_poly.type
_entity_poly.pdbx_seq_one_letter_code
_entity_poly.pdbx_strand_id
1 'polypeptide(L)'
;MSLPRLPILAGAGQVPIAPSPQPPANSVSVPPPSVMRASSLRSDDATASQPRKLEVVSKQATKVTALSTKLEWKIDQFEKLMKLFKNGQNLISRQFGVPQAPTVCWELHVYPNGKREEDMNNVSFFLRQVGLQRGEEPIMTEFQIYALDVSSQRVSVCRDTKDFTNQQGRGKFQVSRDKMTGALRADGSLLLICEVEYFTPGSKISVEPADDEECALEDVDEKVELSIRESNREMWESELFTDCVIKVGNRPH
;
A
#
# COMPACT_ATOMS: atom_id res chain seq x y z
N MET A 1 24.61 60.19 8.27
CA MET A 1 23.95 59.42 7.20
C MET A 1 22.51 59.20 7.62
N SER A 2 21.58 59.90 6.97
CA SER A 2 20.15 59.93 7.30
C SER A 2 19.43 58.73 6.70
N LEU A 3 18.64 58.04 7.52
CA LEU A 3 17.62 57.08 7.08
C LEU A 3 16.26 57.80 7.06
N PRO A 4 15.44 57.69 6.00
CA PRO A 4 14.13 58.30 5.97
C PRO A 4 13.09 57.41 6.68
N ARG A 5 12.30 58.04 7.55
CA ARG A 5 11.05 57.52 8.11
C ARG A 5 9.94 57.56 7.04
N LEU A 6 9.17 56.48 6.92
CA LEU A 6 7.93 56.45 6.14
C LEU A 6 6.70 56.63 7.05
N PRO A 7 5.61 57.25 6.57
CA PRO A 7 4.50 57.69 7.40
C PRO A 7 3.38 56.65 7.55
N ILE A 8 2.68 56.76 8.68
CA ILE A 8 1.43 56.09 9.02
C ILE A 8 0.29 56.79 8.28
N LEU A 9 -0.54 56.02 7.55
CA LEU A 9 -1.82 56.51 7.03
C LEU A 9 -2.96 55.60 7.51
N ALA A 10 -3.83 56.17 8.33
CA ALA A 10 -5.15 55.64 8.64
C ALA A 10 -6.09 55.91 7.45
N GLY A 11 -6.91 54.93 7.08
CA GLY A 11 -7.91 55.06 6.04
C GLY A 11 -8.99 54.02 6.21
N ALA A 12 -10.13 54.42 6.77
CA ALA A 12 -11.37 53.67 6.75
C ALA A 12 -11.90 53.60 5.31
N GLY A 13 -12.31 52.41 4.88
CA GLY A 13 -12.94 52.20 3.58
C GLY A 13 -13.65 50.85 3.54
N GLN A 14 -14.96 50.87 3.75
CA GLN A 14 -15.86 49.77 3.41
C GLN A 14 -15.86 49.58 1.89
N VAL A 15 -15.71 48.32 1.43
CA VAL A 15 -15.92 47.92 0.04
C VAL A 15 -16.66 46.56 0.05
N PRO A 16 -17.66 46.35 -0.84
CA PRO A 16 -18.81 45.49 -0.57
C PRO A 16 -18.62 44.01 -0.91
N ILE A 17 -19.48 43.19 -0.29
CA ILE A 17 -19.65 41.75 -0.48
C ILE A 17 -20.15 41.47 -1.90
N ALA A 18 -19.40 40.67 -2.66
CA ALA A 18 -19.83 40.13 -3.95
C ALA A 18 -20.77 38.91 -3.75
N PRO A 19 -21.83 38.74 -4.55
CA PRO A 19 -22.70 37.57 -4.47
C PRO A 19 -22.11 36.34 -5.18
N SER A 20 -22.38 35.17 -4.63
CA SER A 20 -22.03 33.85 -5.15
C SER A 20 -22.64 33.55 -6.54
N PRO A 21 -21.98 32.76 -7.40
CA PRO A 21 -22.54 32.37 -8.69
C PRO A 21 -23.61 31.26 -8.55
N GLN A 22 -24.75 31.44 -9.21
CA GLN A 22 -25.79 30.42 -9.41
C GLN A 22 -25.38 29.40 -10.48
N PRO A 23 -25.79 28.13 -10.35
CA PRO A 23 -25.59 27.11 -11.39
C PRO A 23 -26.58 27.29 -12.56
N PRO A 24 -26.21 26.93 -13.80
CA PRO A 24 -27.08 27.06 -14.96
C PRO A 24 -28.20 26.01 -14.96
N ALA A 25 -29.42 26.48 -15.24
CA ALA A 25 -30.56 25.65 -15.58
C ALA A 25 -30.36 25.05 -16.98
N ASN A 26 -30.51 23.73 -17.11
CA ASN A 26 -30.79 23.10 -18.40
C ASN A 26 -31.87 22.04 -18.25
N SER A 27 -32.95 22.31 -18.97
CA SER A 27 -34.13 21.51 -19.23
C SER A 27 -33.80 20.31 -20.11
N VAL A 28 -34.19 19.10 -19.69
CA VAL A 28 -34.51 18.00 -20.61
C VAL A 28 -35.78 17.33 -20.11
N SER A 29 -36.86 17.54 -20.86
CA SER A 29 -38.18 16.99 -20.64
C SER A 29 -38.24 15.54 -21.15
N VAL A 30 -38.60 14.62 -20.27
CA VAL A 30 -38.86 13.20 -20.56
C VAL A 30 -40.34 13.04 -20.97
N PRO A 31 -40.68 12.33 -22.07
CA PRO A 31 -42.08 11.98 -22.34
C PRO A 31 -42.50 10.68 -21.60
N PRO A 32 -43.79 10.52 -21.26
CA PRO A 32 -44.29 9.40 -20.45
C PRO A 32 -44.60 8.13 -21.28
N PRO A 33 -44.79 6.96 -20.63
CA PRO A 33 -45.16 5.73 -21.30
C PRO A 33 -46.67 5.64 -21.54
N SER A 34 -47.07 5.23 -22.76
CA SER A 34 -48.45 4.92 -23.12
C SER A 34 -48.74 3.42 -22.91
N VAL A 35 -49.91 3.13 -22.34
CA VAL A 35 -50.41 1.79 -22.03
C VAL A 35 -51.52 1.39 -23.02
N MET A 36 -51.62 0.08 -23.26
CA MET A 36 -52.74 -0.71 -23.83
C MET A 36 -52.92 -0.73 -25.35
N ARG A 37 -52.67 -1.92 -25.94
CA ARG A 37 -53.77 -2.67 -26.61
C ARG A 37 -53.44 -4.16 -26.75
N ALA A 38 -54.30 -4.99 -26.17
CA ALA A 38 -54.39 -6.41 -26.47
C ALA A 38 -55.23 -6.62 -27.74
N SER A 39 -54.81 -7.55 -28.58
CA SER A 39 -55.66 -8.22 -29.57
C SER A 39 -55.05 -9.56 -29.94
N SER A 40 -55.75 -10.63 -29.53
CA SER A 40 -55.56 -12.01 -30.00
C SER A 40 -55.85 -12.13 -31.50
N LEU A 41 -55.16 -13.03 -32.21
CA LEU A 41 -55.74 -14.23 -32.84
C LEU A 41 -54.74 -14.97 -33.76
N ARG A 42 -54.66 -16.29 -33.53
CA ARG A 42 -54.44 -17.42 -34.47
C ARG A 42 -53.01 -17.87 -34.87
N SER A 43 -52.73 -19.13 -34.51
CA SER A 43 -52.15 -20.29 -35.23
C SER A 43 -51.49 -20.04 -36.60
N ASP A 44 -50.40 -20.69 -37.02
CA ASP A 44 -50.00 -22.11 -36.93
C ASP A 44 -48.49 -22.27 -37.22
N ASP A 45 -47.95 -23.39 -36.76
CA ASP A 45 -46.88 -24.23 -37.35
C ASP A 45 -45.70 -23.60 -38.12
N ALA A 46 -44.50 -23.66 -37.54
CA ALA A 46 -43.26 -23.95 -38.28
C ALA A 46 -42.13 -24.28 -37.28
N THR A 47 -41.55 -25.45 -37.46
CA THR A 47 -40.32 -25.94 -36.85
C THR A 47 -39.15 -24.96 -37.06
N ALA A 48 -38.96 -24.04 -36.11
CA ALA A 48 -37.75 -23.23 -36.02
C ALA A 48 -36.91 -23.72 -34.85
N SER A 49 -35.81 -24.42 -35.16
CA SER A 49 -34.75 -24.72 -34.19
C SER A 49 -34.30 -23.43 -33.52
N GLN A 50 -34.70 -23.20 -32.28
CA GLN A 50 -34.21 -22.06 -31.51
C GLN A 50 -32.68 -22.18 -31.43
N PRO A 51 -31.92 -21.14 -31.80
CA PRO A 51 -30.48 -21.16 -31.56
C PRO A 51 -30.29 -21.21 -30.05
N ARG A 52 -29.73 -22.32 -29.56
CA ARG A 52 -29.31 -22.41 -28.16
C ARG A 52 -28.33 -21.27 -27.93
N LYS A 53 -28.73 -20.28 -27.13
CA LYS A 53 -27.86 -19.18 -26.71
C LYS A 53 -26.75 -19.80 -25.87
N LEU A 54 -25.61 -20.06 -26.50
CA LEU A 54 -24.41 -20.49 -25.81
C LEU A 54 -23.86 -19.26 -25.08
N GLU A 55 -24.13 -19.18 -23.78
CA GLU A 55 -23.53 -18.17 -22.94
C GLU A 55 -22.13 -18.64 -22.58
N VAL A 56 -21.13 -18.12 -23.29
CA VAL A 56 -19.72 -18.35 -22.98
C VAL A 56 -19.30 -17.28 -21.98
N VAL A 57 -19.30 -17.61 -20.69
CA VAL A 57 -18.64 -16.80 -19.66
C VAL A 57 -17.18 -17.24 -19.62
N SER A 58 -16.30 -16.51 -20.32
CA SER A 58 -14.87 -16.68 -20.18
C SER A 58 -14.47 -16.15 -18.79
N LYS A 59 -14.08 -17.05 -17.90
CA LYS A 59 -13.40 -16.68 -16.66
C LYS A 59 -11.97 -16.29 -17.06
N GLN A 60 -11.55 -15.09 -16.68
CA GLN A 60 -10.19 -14.60 -16.90
C GLN A 60 -9.52 -14.43 -15.54
N ALA A 61 -8.27 -14.89 -15.43
CA ALA A 61 -7.47 -14.78 -14.21
C ALA A 61 -6.32 -13.80 -14.44
N THR A 62 -6.28 -12.73 -13.65
CA THR A 62 -5.20 -11.75 -13.69
C THR A 62 -4.18 -12.09 -12.63
N LYS A 63 -2.97 -12.50 -13.02
CA LYS A 63 -1.87 -12.73 -12.09
C LYS A 63 -1.07 -11.45 -11.93
N VAL A 64 -1.09 -10.87 -10.73
CA VAL A 64 -0.28 -9.69 -10.40
C VAL A 64 0.69 -10.06 -9.28
N THR A 65 1.98 -9.80 -9.47
CA THR A 65 3.01 -10.03 -8.45
C THR A 65 3.43 -8.70 -7.87
N ALA A 66 3.03 -8.43 -6.62
CA ALA A 66 3.50 -7.30 -5.85
C ALA A 66 4.80 -7.66 -5.10
N LEU A 67 5.64 -6.66 -4.89
CA LEU A 67 6.77 -6.74 -3.97
C LEU A 67 6.39 -6.09 -2.65
N SER A 68 6.79 -6.71 -1.54
CA SER A 68 6.61 -6.16 -0.20
C SER A 68 7.94 -5.90 0.48
N THR A 69 8.00 -4.82 1.23
CA THR A 69 9.14 -4.47 2.08
C THR A 69 8.65 -3.90 3.41
N LYS A 70 9.50 -4.02 4.42
CA LYS A 70 9.17 -3.64 5.80
C LYS A 70 10.34 -2.92 6.45
N LEU A 71 10.03 -1.80 7.08
CA LEU A 71 10.90 -1.10 8.00
C LEU A 71 10.40 -1.33 9.43
N GLU A 72 11.29 -1.81 10.29
CA GLU A 72 11.17 -1.72 11.73
C GLU A 72 12.19 -0.70 12.24
N TRP A 73 11.71 0.33 12.93
CA TRP A 73 12.53 1.46 13.37
C TRP A 73 12.22 1.83 14.81
N LYS A 74 13.18 1.52 15.69
CA LYS A 74 13.20 2.02 17.06
C LYS A 74 13.82 3.41 17.09
N ILE A 75 13.08 4.37 17.64
CA ILE A 75 13.58 5.72 17.93
C ILE A 75 13.77 5.83 19.44
N ASP A 76 15.02 5.83 19.88
CA ASP A 76 15.35 5.93 21.30
C ASP A 76 15.04 7.33 21.85
N GLN A 77 14.61 7.38 23.11
CA GLN A 77 14.33 8.63 23.84
C GLN A 77 13.36 9.58 23.11
N PHE A 78 12.39 9.04 22.36
CA PHE A 78 11.41 9.82 21.61
C PHE A 78 10.66 10.83 22.47
N GLU A 79 10.34 10.47 23.73
CA GLU A 79 9.72 11.39 24.69
C GLU A 79 10.55 12.67 24.91
N LYS A 80 11.87 12.55 24.98
CA LYS A 80 12.78 13.70 25.12
C LYS A 80 12.85 14.48 23.81
N LEU A 81 12.87 13.79 22.67
CA LEU A 81 12.86 14.44 21.35
C LEU A 81 11.60 15.30 21.15
N MET A 82 10.43 14.85 21.62
CA MET A 82 9.20 15.64 21.62
C MET A 82 9.29 16.93 22.45
N LYS A 83 10.21 17.02 23.42
CA LYS A 83 10.45 18.23 24.23
C LYS A 83 11.52 19.14 23.62
N LEU A 84 12.51 18.56 22.94
CA LEU A 84 13.68 19.27 22.40
C LEU A 84 13.49 19.78 20.96
N PHE A 85 12.76 19.03 20.13
CA PHE A 85 12.59 19.39 18.73
C PHE A 85 11.60 20.55 18.59
N LYS A 86 11.90 21.47 17.68
CA LYS A 86 10.96 22.49 17.24
C LYS A 86 10.02 21.93 16.17
N ASN A 87 8.85 22.54 15.99
CA ASN A 87 7.99 22.25 14.85
C ASN A 87 8.77 22.37 13.53
N GLY A 88 8.50 21.47 12.59
CA GLY A 88 9.21 21.38 11.31
C GLY A 88 10.53 20.61 11.35
N GLN A 89 11.08 20.27 12.52
CA GLN A 89 12.24 19.37 12.61
C GLN A 89 11.81 17.90 12.54
N ASN A 90 12.59 17.09 11.84
CA ASN A 90 12.30 15.67 11.64
C ASN A 90 13.48 14.75 11.89
N LEU A 91 13.12 13.49 12.05
CA LEU A 91 13.97 12.32 11.99
C LEU A 91 13.73 11.64 10.63
N ILE A 92 14.75 10.96 10.11
CA ILE A 92 14.68 10.18 8.86
C ILE A 92 15.20 8.79 9.17
N SER A 93 14.48 7.75 8.73
CA SER A 93 14.91 6.37 8.87
C SER A 93 16.10 6.06 7.96
N ARG A 94 16.69 4.87 8.15
CA ARG A 94 17.47 4.25 7.07
C ARG A 94 16.59 4.03 5.83
N GLN A 95 17.21 4.01 4.66
CA GLN A 95 16.53 3.58 3.45
C GLN A 95 16.20 2.08 3.51
N PHE A 96 15.07 1.70 2.94
CA PHE A 96 14.63 0.32 2.87
C PHE A 96 13.94 0.04 1.52
N GLY A 97 13.99 -1.22 1.10
CA GLY A 97 13.54 -1.70 -0.21
C GLY A 97 13.82 -3.19 -0.32
N VAL A 98 13.78 -3.72 -1.53
CA VAL A 98 14.15 -5.12 -1.79
C VAL A 98 15.15 -5.25 -2.95
N PRO A 99 16.04 -6.25 -2.94
CA PRO A 99 17.04 -6.42 -3.99
C PRO A 99 16.45 -6.60 -5.40
N GLN A 100 15.22 -7.11 -5.52
CA GLN A 100 14.54 -7.35 -6.80
C GLN A 100 14.14 -6.04 -7.50
N ALA A 101 14.09 -4.92 -6.77
CA ALA A 101 13.74 -3.61 -7.30
C ALA A 101 14.68 -2.54 -6.70
N PRO A 102 15.96 -2.51 -7.09
CA PRO A 102 16.98 -1.65 -6.46
C PRO A 102 16.75 -0.15 -6.68
N THR A 103 15.92 0.23 -7.65
CA THR A 103 15.49 1.62 -7.89
C THR A 103 14.27 2.01 -7.05
N VAL A 104 13.67 1.09 -6.29
CA VAL A 104 12.51 1.38 -5.45
C VAL A 104 12.93 1.33 -3.98
N CYS A 105 13.36 2.50 -3.50
CA CYS A 105 13.79 2.71 -2.12
C CYS A 105 12.90 3.72 -1.41
N TRP A 106 12.70 3.49 -0.12
CA TRP A 106 11.79 4.24 0.74
C TRP A 106 12.51 4.81 1.96
N GLU A 107 12.03 5.96 2.44
CA GLU A 107 12.41 6.56 3.72
C GLU A 107 11.16 6.92 4.51
N LEU A 108 11.19 6.71 5.82
CA LEU A 108 10.17 7.19 6.74
C LEU A 108 10.67 8.46 7.44
N HIS A 109 9.93 9.54 7.30
CA HIS A 109 10.17 10.80 8.00
C HIS A 109 9.18 10.96 9.15
N VAL A 110 9.69 11.32 10.33
CA VAL A 110 8.89 11.55 11.53
C VAL A 110 9.16 12.95 12.05
N TYR A 111 8.12 13.75 12.24
CA TYR A 111 8.17 15.07 12.84
C TYR A 111 7.53 15.00 14.23
N PRO A 112 8.33 14.93 15.31
CA PRO A 112 7.81 14.75 16.68
C PRO A 112 6.82 15.84 17.11
N ASN A 113 6.96 17.05 16.56
CA ASN A 113 6.16 18.22 16.91
C ASN A 113 5.51 18.86 15.68
N GLY A 114 5.10 18.05 14.71
CA GLY A 114 4.42 18.49 13.49
C GLY A 114 5.36 18.97 12.39
N LYS A 115 4.93 18.86 11.13
CA LYS A 115 5.69 19.37 9.97
C LYS A 115 5.42 20.85 9.70
N ARG A 116 4.17 21.28 9.89
CA ARG A 116 3.72 22.65 9.67
C ARG A 116 3.16 23.24 10.96
N GLU A 117 2.96 24.55 10.99
CA GLU A 117 2.46 25.27 12.16
C GLU A 117 1.06 24.77 12.58
N GLU A 118 0.20 24.47 11.60
CA GLU A 118 -1.14 23.87 11.84
C GLU A 118 -1.08 22.48 12.51
N ASP A 119 0.10 21.84 12.53
CA ASP A 119 0.31 20.47 12.98
C ASP A 119 1.06 20.40 14.32
N MET A 120 1.33 21.52 15.00
CA MET A 120 2.29 21.57 16.14
C MET A 120 1.95 20.66 17.33
N ASN A 121 0.68 20.28 17.47
CA ASN A 121 0.18 19.42 18.55
C ASN A 121 0.10 17.94 18.14
N ASN A 122 0.55 17.61 16.93
CA ASN A 122 0.52 16.27 16.37
C ASN A 122 1.93 15.79 16.02
N VAL A 123 2.14 14.49 16.10
CA VAL A 123 3.27 13.82 15.46
C VAL A 123 2.89 13.57 14.01
N SER A 124 3.74 13.99 13.06
CA SER A 124 3.48 13.81 11.63
C SER A 124 4.41 12.76 11.02
N PHE A 125 3.86 11.90 10.17
CA PHE A 125 4.56 10.80 9.51
C PHE A 125 4.46 10.91 7.99
N PHE A 126 5.58 10.75 7.29
CA PHE A 126 5.61 10.79 5.83
C PHE A 126 6.43 9.61 5.30
N LEU A 127 5.83 8.83 4.40
CA LEU A 127 6.57 7.90 3.57
C LEU A 127 7.11 8.68 2.36
N ARG A 128 8.39 8.47 2.03
CA ARG A 128 9.04 9.12 0.91
C ARG A 128 9.67 8.08 0.00
N GLN A 129 9.42 8.22 -1.29
CA GLN A 129 10.12 7.48 -2.32
C GLN A 129 11.42 8.22 -2.68
N VAL A 130 12.57 7.56 -2.61
CA VAL A 130 13.89 8.19 -2.83
C VAL A 130 14.75 7.50 -3.89
N GLY A 131 14.37 6.31 -4.35
CA GLY A 131 15.17 5.53 -5.30
C GLY A 131 14.87 5.78 -6.79
N LEU A 132 13.67 6.28 -7.13
CA LEU A 132 13.27 6.36 -8.54
C LEU A 132 14.11 7.41 -9.26
N GLN A 133 14.29 7.22 -10.57
CA GLN A 133 14.90 8.25 -11.40
C GLN A 133 13.88 9.32 -11.78
N ARG A 134 14.36 10.52 -12.10
CA ARG A 134 13.48 11.63 -12.48
C ARG A 134 12.84 11.29 -13.83
N GLY A 135 11.51 11.31 -13.88
CA GLY A 135 10.75 11.04 -15.11
C GLY A 135 10.31 9.58 -15.28
N GLU A 136 10.67 8.69 -14.35
CA GLU A 136 10.06 7.35 -14.29
C GLU A 136 8.57 7.44 -13.96
N GLU A 137 7.82 6.42 -14.41
CA GLU A 137 6.39 6.32 -14.13
C GLU A 137 6.13 6.24 -12.63
N PRO A 138 5.05 6.87 -12.14
CA PRO A 138 4.64 6.75 -10.75
C PRO A 138 4.40 5.28 -10.36
N ILE A 139 4.83 4.90 -9.16
CA ILE A 139 4.57 3.55 -8.63
C ILE A 139 3.36 3.58 -7.71
N MET A 140 2.32 2.83 -8.07
CA MET A 140 1.19 2.55 -7.19
C MET A 140 1.66 1.68 -6.02
N THR A 141 1.42 2.18 -4.81
CA THR A 141 1.97 1.64 -3.57
C THR A 141 0.88 1.62 -2.50
N GLU A 142 0.60 0.45 -1.93
CA GLU A 142 -0.12 0.34 -0.66
C GLU A 142 0.89 0.37 0.48
N PHE A 143 0.57 1.10 1.55
CA PHE A 143 1.41 1.10 2.73
C PHE A 143 0.59 1.28 4.00
N GLN A 144 1.17 0.81 5.10
CA GLN A 144 0.67 1.06 6.44
C GLN A 144 1.80 1.47 7.37
N ILE A 145 1.47 2.37 8.29
CA ILE A 145 2.36 2.83 9.35
C ILE A 145 1.65 2.61 10.68
N TYR A 146 2.34 2.03 11.64
CA TYR A 146 1.82 1.85 12.99
C TYR A 146 2.97 1.81 14.00
N ALA A 147 2.67 2.15 15.24
CA ALA A 147 3.58 1.94 16.37
C ALA A 147 3.21 0.64 17.10
N LEU A 148 4.20 0.02 17.73
CA LEU A 148 3.99 -1.07 18.68
C LEU A 148 4.20 -0.53 20.10
N ASP A 149 3.15 -0.60 20.91
CA ASP A 149 3.20 -0.17 22.31
C ASP A 149 3.97 -1.18 23.20
N VAL A 150 3.99 -0.92 24.51
CA VAL A 150 4.65 -1.77 25.50
C VAL A 150 4.09 -3.21 25.53
N SER A 151 2.82 -3.38 25.18
CA SER A 151 2.12 -4.68 25.10
C SER A 151 2.24 -5.33 23.73
N SER A 152 3.04 -4.75 22.82
CA SER A 152 3.17 -5.15 21.41
C SER A 152 1.86 -5.03 20.61
N GLN A 153 0.93 -4.20 21.08
CA GLN A 153 -0.30 -3.91 20.36
C GLN A 153 -0.09 -2.79 19.36
N ARG A 154 -0.80 -2.89 18.23
CA ARG A 154 -0.70 -1.93 17.13
C ARG A 154 -1.45 -0.65 17.47
N VAL A 155 -0.72 0.46 17.53
CA VAL A 155 -1.29 1.81 17.52
C VAL A 155 -1.25 2.33 16.09
N SER A 156 -2.39 2.29 15.41
CA SER A 156 -2.50 2.70 14.00
C SER A 156 -2.16 4.18 13.81
N VAL A 157 -1.27 4.45 12.84
CA VAL A 157 -0.94 5.79 12.33
C VAL A 157 -1.68 6.03 11.02
N CYS A 158 -1.49 5.15 10.02
CA CYS A 158 -2.24 5.19 8.77
C CYS A 158 -2.19 3.87 7.99
N ARG A 159 -3.11 3.75 7.03
CA ARG A 159 -3.08 2.81 5.91
C ARG A 159 -3.61 3.53 4.68
N ASP A 160 -2.91 3.47 3.56
CA ASP A 160 -3.25 4.23 2.35
C ASP A 160 -2.68 3.55 1.08
N THR A 161 -3.25 3.89 -0.07
CA THR A 161 -2.78 3.46 -1.40
C THR A 161 -2.55 4.68 -2.27
N LYS A 162 -1.34 4.82 -2.83
CA LYS A 162 -0.95 6.01 -3.57
C LYS A 162 0.12 5.77 -4.62
N ASP A 163 0.07 6.59 -5.66
CA ASP A 163 1.15 6.71 -6.64
C ASP A 163 2.28 7.60 -6.11
N PHE A 164 3.51 7.08 -6.16
CA PHE A 164 4.72 7.79 -5.78
C PHE A 164 5.59 8.09 -6.99
N THR A 165 6.00 9.34 -7.12
CA THR A 165 7.06 9.78 -8.05
C THR A 165 8.37 10.01 -7.30
N ASN A 166 9.48 10.13 -8.04
CA ASN A 166 10.80 10.40 -7.47
C ASN A 166 10.80 11.58 -6.48
N GLN A 167 11.42 11.38 -5.31
CA GLN A 167 11.53 12.33 -4.19
C GLN A 167 10.19 12.75 -3.59
N GLN A 168 9.07 12.14 -4.00
CA GLN A 168 7.77 12.51 -3.47
C GLN A 168 7.60 11.96 -2.06
N GLY A 169 7.51 12.86 -1.10
CA GLY A 169 7.01 12.56 0.24
C GLY A 169 5.51 12.73 0.29
N ARG A 170 4.78 11.71 0.74
CA ARG A 170 3.34 11.80 1.03
C ARG A 170 3.02 11.27 2.41
N GLY A 171 2.17 12.01 3.10
CA GLY A 171 1.70 11.65 4.43
C GLY A 171 1.36 12.85 5.28
N LYS A 172 0.16 13.40 5.16
CA LYS A 172 -0.40 14.18 6.27
C LYS A 172 -1.06 13.20 7.25
N PHE A 173 -0.28 12.25 7.77
CA PHE A 173 -0.76 11.32 8.78
C PHE A 173 -0.37 11.87 10.13
N GLN A 174 -1.39 12.33 10.85
CA GLN A 174 -1.24 13.03 12.11
C GLN A 174 -1.82 12.19 13.21
N VAL A 175 -1.01 11.99 14.23
CA VAL A 175 -1.45 11.38 15.48
C VAL A 175 -1.24 12.40 16.57
N SER A 176 -2.25 12.60 17.42
CA SER A 176 -2.11 13.50 18.56
C SER A 176 -0.91 13.08 19.40
N ARG A 177 -0.21 14.07 19.96
CA ARG A 177 0.94 13.80 20.84
C ARG A 177 0.56 12.92 22.01
N ASP A 178 -0.64 13.07 22.57
CA ASP A 178 -1.14 12.25 23.67
C ASP A 178 -1.27 10.78 23.26
N LYS A 179 -1.88 10.50 22.09
CA LYS A 179 -2.00 9.14 21.58
C LYS A 179 -0.63 8.52 21.30
N MET A 180 0.32 9.30 20.78
CA MET A 180 1.68 8.80 20.53
C MET A 180 2.46 8.59 21.84
N THR A 181 2.24 9.44 22.85
CA THR A 181 2.85 9.29 24.18
C THR A 181 2.39 7.99 24.84
N GLY A 182 1.11 7.63 24.68
CA GLY A 182 0.58 6.34 25.13
C GLY A 182 1.16 5.12 24.38
N ALA A 183 1.74 5.32 23.20
CA ALA A 183 2.39 4.26 22.42
C ALA A 183 3.88 4.07 22.75
N LEU A 184 4.46 4.92 23.61
CA LEU A 184 5.86 4.81 23.99
C LEU A 184 6.10 3.57 24.83
N ARG A 185 7.28 2.97 24.66
CA ARG A 185 7.76 1.91 25.54
C ARG A 185 8.23 2.52 26.87
N ALA A 186 8.42 1.66 27.88
CA ALA A 186 8.83 2.08 29.22
C ALA A 186 10.17 2.84 29.27
N ASP A 187 11.05 2.63 28.30
CA ASP A 187 12.32 3.36 28.15
C ASP A 187 12.17 4.72 27.42
N GLY A 188 10.93 5.14 27.12
CA GLY A 188 10.62 6.35 26.38
C GLY A 188 10.93 6.26 24.88
N SER A 189 11.24 5.06 24.36
CA SER A 189 11.42 4.82 22.94
C SER A 189 10.09 4.62 22.20
N LEU A 190 10.09 4.91 20.91
CA LEU A 190 8.97 4.63 20.01
C LEU A 190 9.41 3.55 19.01
N LEU A 191 8.66 2.45 18.92
CA LEU A 191 8.88 1.40 17.93
C LEU A 191 7.89 1.55 16.78
N LEU A 192 8.37 2.02 15.62
CA LEU A 192 7.58 2.21 14.42
C LEU A 192 7.78 1.08 13.43
N ILE A 193 6.68 0.67 12.82
CA ILE A 193 6.65 -0.26 11.71
C ILE A 193 6.04 0.45 10.50
N CYS A 194 6.70 0.31 9.35
CA CYS A 194 6.17 0.69 8.06
C CYS A 194 6.25 -0.50 7.11
N GLU A 195 5.11 -0.90 6.59
CA GLU A 195 4.99 -1.97 5.60
C GLU A 195 4.53 -1.34 4.30
N VAL A 196 5.19 -1.72 3.20
CA VAL A 196 4.99 -1.13 1.88
C VAL A 196 4.89 -2.25 0.86
N GLU A 197 3.88 -2.19 0.01
CA GLU A 197 3.61 -3.14 -1.07
C GLU A 197 3.40 -2.38 -2.37
N TYR A 198 4.06 -2.80 -3.45
CA TYR A 198 4.03 -2.11 -4.72
C TYR A 198 4.29 -3.05 -5.90
N PHE A 199 3.85 -2.63 -7.09
CA PHE A 199 4.22 -3.30 -8.33
C PHE A 199 5.53 -2.74 -8.87
N THR A 200 6.40 -3.59 -9.42
CA THR A 200 7.64 -3.10 -10.03
C THR A 200 7.33 -2.21 -11.24
N PRO A 201 8.12 -1.15 -11.49
CA PRO A 201 8.02 -0.37 -12.72
C PRO A 201 8.02 -1.27 -13.95
N GLY A 202 7.05 -1.09 -14.84
CA GLY A 202 6.92 -1.91 -16.05
C GLY A 202 6.28 -3.29 -15.83
N SER A 203 5.75 -3.60 -14.64
CA SER A 203 4.89 -4.78 -14.44
C SER A 203 3.69 -4.73 -15.38
N LYS A 204 3.69 -5.59 -16.39
CA LYS A 204 2.52 -5.77 -17.26
C LYS A 204 1.52 -6.64 -16.50
N ILE A 205 0.35 -6.09 -16.22
CA ILE A 205 -0.79 -6.86 -15.74
C ILE A 205 -1.18 -7.79 -16.89
N SER A 206 -0.76 -9.06 -16.82
CA SER A 206 -1.15 -10.08 -17.78
C SER A 206 -2.47 -10.70 -17.31
N VAL A 207 -3.46 -10.66 -18.18
CA VAL A 207 -4.73 -11.37 -18.02
C VAL A 207 -4.58 -12.67 -18.79
N GLU A 208 -4.39 -13.76 -18.07
CA GLU A 208 -4.39 -15.08 -18.67
C GLU A 208 -5.84 -15.62 -18.63
N PRO A 209 -6.25 -16.47 -19.58
CA PRO A 209 -7.48 -17.24 -19.43
C PRO A 209 -7.44 -17.95 -18.09
N ALA A 210 -8.54 -17.94 -17.32
CA ALA A 210 -8.61 -18.83 -16.17
C ALA A 210 -8.74 -20.23 -16.77
N ASP A 211 -7.62 -20.93 -16.86
CA ASP A 211 -7.67 -22.36 -17.13
C ASP A 211 -8.61 -22.97 -16.09
N ASP A 212 -9.55 -23.80 -16.53
CA ASP A 212 -10.38 -24.62 -15.64
C ASP A 212 -9.47 -25.71 -15.00
N GLU A 213 -8.39 -25.29 -14.34
CA GLU A 213 -7.53 -26.15 -13.55
C GLU A 213 -8.08 -26.19 -12.13
N GLU A 214 -9.02 -27.11 -11.97
CA GLU A 214 -9.11 -27.89 -10.74
C GLU A 214 -7.88 -28.83 -10.55
N CYS A 215 -6.77 -28.60 -11.28
CA CYS A 215 -5.63 -29.54 -11.41
C CYS A 215 -4.23 -28.96 -11.07
N ALA A 216 -4.10 -27.79 -10.44
CA ALA A 216 -2.76 -27.24 -10.09
C ALA A 216 -2.30 -27.53 -8.64
N LEU A 217 -3.06 -28.32 -7.87
CA LEU A 217 -2.61 -28.80 -6.56
C LEU A 217 -1.61 -29.96 -6.71
N GLU A 218 -1.67 -30.73 -7.80
CA GLU A 218 -0.78 -31.87 -8.02
C GLU A 218 0.64 -31.41 -8.44
N ASP A 219 0.78 -30.41 -9.30
CA ASP A 219 2.11 -29.92 -9.76
C ASP A 219 2.93 -29.22 -8.66
N VAL A 220 2.28 -28.55 -7.72
CA VAL A 220 2.97 -27.90 -6.58
C VAL A 220 3.37 -28.93 -5.54
N ASP A 221 2.52 -29.92 -5.26
CA ASP A 221 2.86 -31.04 -4.38
C ASP A 221 3.97 -31.91 -4.98
N GLU A 222 3.96 -32.20 -6.28
CA GLU A 222 5.01 -32.97 -6.95
C GLU A 222 6.37 -32.23 -6.89
N LYS A 223 6.38 -30.91 -7.10
CA LYS A 223 7.62 -30.13 -7.04
C LYS A 223 8.18 -30.04 -5.62
N VAL A 224 7.31 -29.94 -4.61
CA VAL A 224 7.72 -29.95 -3.20
C VAL A 224 8.22 -31.35 -2.81
N GLU A 225 7.55 -32.42 -3.26
CA GLU A 225 7.95 -33.79 -3.00
C GLU A 225 9.32 -34.11 -3.63
N LEU A 226 9.56 -33.68 -4.87
CA LEU A 226 10.86 -33.83 -5.55
C LEU A 226 11.97 -33.09 -4.80
N SER A 227 11.71 -31.87 -4.34
CA SER A 227 12.66 -31.07 -3.55
C SER A 227 13.02 -31.73 -2.21
N ILE A 228 12.03 -32.28 -1.50
CA ILE A 228 12.26 -33.00 -0.24
C ILE A 228 13.05 -34.30 -0.49
N ARG A 229 12.73 -35.03 -1.56
CA ARG A 229 13.45 -36.27 -1.93
C ARG A 229 14.91 -36.00 -2.29
N GLU A 230 15.20 -34.93 -3.02
CA GLU A 230 16.57 -34.52 -3.35
C GLU A 230 17.35 -34.12 -2.09
N SER A 231 16.75 -33.31 -1.22
CA SER A 231 17.38 -32.87 0.04
C SER A 231 17.68 -34.06 0.98
N ASN A 232 16.74 -35.00 1.12
CA ASN A 232 16.95 -36.20 1.94
C ASN A 232 18.01 -37.14 1.34
N ARG A 233 18.09 -37.23 0.00
CA ARG A 233 19.15 -37.99 -0.68
C ARG A 233 20.51 -37.38 -0.43
N GLU A 234 20.64 -36.07 -0.58
CA GLU A 234 21.89 -35.36 -0.32
C GLU A 234 22.35 -35.59 1.12
N MET A 235 21.43 -35.50 2.09
CA MET A 235 21.73 -35.77 3.51
C MET A 235 22.27 -37.19 3.74
N TRP A 236 21.69 -38.19 3.05
CA TRP A 236 22.15 -39.58 3.12
C TRP A 236 23.53 -39.78 2.45
N GLU A 237 23.74 -39.22 1.26
CA GLU A 237 24.98 -39.40 0.48
C GLU A 237 26.18 -38.66 1.10
N SER A 238 25.93 -37.53 1.76
CA SER A 238 26.95 -36.70 2.41
C SER A 238 27.16 -37.03 3.89
N GLU A 239 26.46 -38.05 4.42
CA GLU A 239 26.50 -38.46 5.83
C GLU A 239 26.21 -37.32 6.83
N LEU A 240 25.45 -36.30 6.39
CA LEU A 240 25.10 -35.14 7.21
C LEU A 240 24.16 -35.57 8.35
N PHE A 241 24.47 -35.10 9.56
CA PHE A 241 23.68 -35.33 10.78
C PHE A 241 23.48 -36.81 11.17
N THR A 242 24.37 -37.70 10.72
CA THR A 242 24.33 -39.11 11.15
C THR A 242 24.58 -39.22 12.66
N ASP A 243 23.71 -39.96 13.34
CA ASP A 243 23.77 -40.20 14.79
C ASP A 243 23.86 -41.70 15.14
N CYS A 244 23.84 -42.57 14.12
CA CYS A 244 23.91 -44.01 14.26
C CYS A 244 24.69 -44.66 13.11
N VAL A 245 25.19 -45.89 13.35
CA VAL A 245 25.95 -46.67 12.36
C VAL A 245 25.20 -47.98 12.09
N ILE A 246 24.77 -48.18 10.84
CA ILE A 246 24.09 -49.40 10.41
C ILE A 246 25.13 -50.40 9.90
N LYS A 247 25.35 -51.49 10.63
CA LYS A 247 26.25 -52.57 10.21
C LYS A 247 25.48 -53.58 9.35
N VAL A 248 25.76 -53.62 8.06
CA VAL A 248 25.18 -54.59 7.12
C VAL A 248 26.17 -55.74 6.89
N GLY A 249 25.83 -56.95 7.36
CA GLY A 249 26.37 -58.26 6.97
C GLY A 249 27.89 -58.45 6.82
N ASN A 250 28.48 -59.30 7.67
CA ASN A 250 29.88 -59.76 7.52
C ASN A 250 30.08 -60.48 6.18
N ARG A 251 31.11 -60.10 5.42
CA ARG A 251 31.60 -60.91 4.29
C ARG A 251 32.17 -62.22 4.85
N PRO A 252 31.69 -63.40 4.43
CA PRO A 252 32.44 -64.64 4.66
C PRO A 252 33.73 -64.59 3.85
N HIS A 253 34.83 -65.00 4.49
CA HIS A 253 36.17 -65.11 3.90
C HIS A 253 36.22 -66.08 2.73
#